data_AF-A0A7H0LFZ2-F1
#
_entry.id   AF-A0A7H0LFZ2-F1
#
_cell.length_a   1.000
_cell.length_b   1.000
_cell.length_c   1.000
_cell.angle_alpha   90.00
_cell.angle_beta   90.00
_cell.angle_gamma   90.00
#
_symmetry.space_group_name_H-M   'P 1'
#
loop_
_entity.id
_entity.type
_entity.pdbx_description
1 polymer ?
#
loop_
_entity_poly.entity_id
_entity_poly.type
_entity_poly.pdbx_seq_one_letter_code
_entity_poly.pdbx_strand_id
1 'polypeptide(L)'
;MTERGDDAKPGFDEARAIVTASAPPPVELIVPLADALGRWTAADLFAARDCPGFNASAMDGFAFAADATAAATAQMPVALAIAGEYRAGHSSTAAIPGAAYPISTGARMPIGCDTVITTERARVIEKSGQRFLVFHMPETIGRNVRCQGEDAQVGALVLTPGQRITAEAIGALASYGVSDVPVFRSPGSRSFRPVTSWAGHPRRAPFPMPMAR
;
A
#
# COMPACT_ATOMS: atom_id res chain seq x y z
N MET A 1 41.95 27.13 43.03
CA MET A 1 42.65 26.95 41.74
C MET A 1 43.08 25.51 41.66
N THR A 2 42.34 24.71 40.91
CA THR A 2 42.76 23.37 40.51
C THR A 2 42.42 23.27 39.03
N GLU A 3 43.44 23.50 38.22
CA GLU A 3 43.45 23.24 36.80
C GLU A 3 43.09 21.77 36.60
N ARG A 4 41.88 21.48 36.10
CA ARG A 4 41.62 20.19 35.47
C ARG A 4 42.32 20.27 34.14
N GLY A 5 43.41 19.52 33.98
CA GLY A 5 44.12 19.43 32.71
C GLY A 5 43.17 19.02 31.59
N ASP A 6 43.33 19.65 30.43
CA ASP A 6 42.59 19.46 29.17
C ASP A 6 42.66 18.03 28.58
N ASP A 7 43.29 17.07 29.27
CA ASP A 7 43.56 15.70 28.81
C ASP A 7 42.63 14.63 29.41
N ALA A 8 41.57 15.03 30.12
CA ALA A 8 40.58 14.07 30.63
C ALA A 8 39.73 13.51 29.47
N LYS A 9 39.81 12.20 29.22
CA LYS A 9 38.97 11.54 28.20
C LYS A 9 37.49 11.80 28.51
N PRO A 10 36.71 12.31 27.54
CA PRO A 10 35.30 12.60 27.77
C PRO A 10 34.55 11.33 28.16
N GLY A 11 33.59 11.47 29.09
CA GLY A 11 32.65 10.39 29.41
C GLY A 11 31.81 10.02 28.18
N PHE A 12 31.16 8.85 28.19
CA PHE A 12 30.37 8.38 27.03
C PHE A 12 29.33 9.42 26.56
N ASP A 13 28.58 10.02 27.48
CA ASP A 13 27.55 11.01 27.15
C ASP A 13 28.13 12.32 26.61
N GLU A 14 29.28 12.75 27.14
CA GLU A 14 30.00 13.93 26.68
C GLU A 14 30.58 13.71 25.28
N ALA A 15 31.20 12.55 25.05
CA ALA A 15 31.68 12.16 23.73
C ALA A 15 30.53 12.07 22.71
N ARG A 16 29.38 11.51 23.11
CA ARG A 16 28.17 11.46 22.27
C ARG A 16 27.68 12.87 21.93
N ALA A 17 27.60 13.77 22.90
CA ALA A 17 27.15 15.15 22.69
C ALA A 17 28.08 15.92 21.73
N ILE A 18 29.40 15.79 21.90
CA ILE A 18 30.40 16.41 21.02
C ILE A 18 30.24 15.91 19.58
N VAL A 19 30.09 14.59 19.39
CA VAL A 19 29.91 13.99 18.05
C VAL A 19 28.60 14.44 17.41
N THR A 20 27.50 14.47 18.16
CA THR A 20 26.20 14.92 17.64
C THR A 20 26.23 16.41 17.28
N ALA A 21 26.85 17.27 18.09
CA ALA A 21 26.97 18.70 17.81
C ALA A 21 27.88 19.02 16.62
N SER A 22 28.83 18.14 16.32
CA SER A 22 29.78 18.31 15.21
C SER A 22 29.29 17.71 13.88
N ALA A 23 28.12 17.06 13.88
CA ALA A 23 27.57 16.44 12.68
C ALA A 23 27.15 17.52 11.66
N PRO A 24 27.52 17.39 10.37
CA PRO A 24 27.04 18.30 9.35
C PRO A 24 25.52 18.21 9.22
N PRO A 25 24.85 19.30 8.81
CA PRO A 25 23.41 19.26 8.57
C PRO A 25 23.09 18.18 7.53
N PRO A 26 21.98 17.44 7.71
CA PRO A 26 21.59 16.42 6.75
C PRO A 26 21.30 17.09 5.40
N VAL A 27 21.69 16.41 4.32
CA VAL A 27 21.42 16.86 2.96
C VAL A 27 20.15 16.17 2.48
N GLU A 28 19.19 16.94 1.99
CA GLU A 28 17.96 16.43 1.40
C GLU A 28 18.13 16.19 -0.10
N LEU A 29 17.45 15.17 -0.63
CA LEU A 29 17.31 14.96 -2.06
C LEU A 29 15.98 14.28 -2.36
N ILE A 30 15.53 14.39 -3.61
CA ILE A 30 14.35 13.67 -4.10
C ILE A 30 14.83 12.42 -4.84
N VAL A 31 14.25 11.27 -4.51
CA VAL A 31 14.48 10.01 -5.22
C VAL A 31 13.18 9.45 -5.76
N PRO A 32 13.20 8.69 -6.86
CA PRO A 32 12.07 7.86 -7.26
C PRO A 32 11.68 6.91 -6.13
N LEU A 33 10.38 6.62 -5.97
CA LEU A 33 9.86 5.73 -4.93
C LEU A 33 10.55 4.35 -4.95
N ALA A 34 10.89 3.86 -6.15
CA ALA A 34 11.61 2.60 -6.33
C ALA A 34 12.98 2.56 -5.62
N ASP A 35 13.64 3.72 -5.46
CA ASP A 35 14.95 3.86 -4.83
C ASP A 35 14.87 4.30 -3.36
N ALA A 36 13.66 4.46 -2.82
CA ALA A 36 13.42 5.02 -1.49
C ALA A 36 13.51 3.99 -0.36
N LEU A 37 13.50 2.68 -0.66
CA LEU A 37 13.52 1.62 0.34
C LEU A 37 14.73 1.74 1.29
N GLY A 38 14.45 1.75 2.58
CA GLY A 38 15.46 1.81 3.64
C GLY A 38 16.05 3.20 3.91
N ARG A 39 15.67 4.22 3.12
CA ARG A 39 16.03 5.63 3.36
C ARG A 39 15.17 6.25 4.45
N TRP A 40 15.50 7.49 4.82
CA TRP A 40 14.78 8.26 5.82
C TRP A 40 14.12 9.46 5.17
N THR A 41 12.84 9.70 5.43
CA THR A 41 12.05 10.82 4.90
C THR A 41 12.61 12.16 5.37
N ALA A 42 12.68 13.14 4.46
CA ALA A 42 13.14 14.50 4.76
C ALA A 42 11.98 15.49 4.99
N ALA A 43 10.83 15.24 4.37
CA ALA A 43 9.63 16.08 4.48
C ALA A 43 8.39 15.20 4.72
N ASP A 44 7.28 15.85 5.07
CA ASP A 44 5.97 15.20 5.09
C ASP A 44 5.61 14.68 3.69
N LEU A 45 5.05 13.47 3.65
CA LEU A 45 4.55 12.83 2.45
C LEU A 45 3.04 12.70 2.54
N PHE A 46 2.36 13.13 1.49
CA PHE A 46 0.90 13.15 1.42
C PHE A 46 0.39 12.25 0.30
N ALA A 47 -0.81 11.70 0.45
CA ALA A 47 -1.49 10.97 -0.60
C ALA A 47 -1.79 11.91 -1.79
N ALA A 48 -1.36 11.53 -2.99
CA ALA A 48 -1.55 12.32 -4.21
C ALA A 48 -2.89 12.03 -4.91
N ARG A 49 -3.56 10.93 -4.54
CA ARG A 49 -4.88 10.53 -5.03
C ARG A 49 -5.65 9.81 -3.92
N ASP A 50 -6.97 9.77 -4.07
CA ASP A 50 -7.82 8.91 -3.26
C ASP A 50 -7.46 7.44 -3.50
N CYS A 51 -7.50 6.66 -2.42
CA CYS A 51 -7.35 5.23 -2.45
C CYS A 51 -8.46 4.58 -1.62
N PRO A 52 -9.30 3.70 -2.20
CA PRO A 52 -9.46 3.49 -3.64
C PRO A 52 -9.81 4.78 -4.40
N GLY A 53 -9.44 4.87 -5.68
CA GLY A 53 -9.71 6.07 -6.50
C GLY A 53 -11.16 6.21 -6.99
N PHE A 54 -12.03 5.28 -6.59
CA PHE A 54 -13.45 5.22 -6.94
C PHE A 54 -14.16 4.18 -6.08
N ASN A 55 -15.49 4.26 -5.99
CA ASN A 55 -16.29 3.22 -5.35
C ASN A 55 -16.12 1.89 -6.11
N ALA A 56 -15.62 0.87 -5.41
CA ALA A 56 -15.27 -0.42 -6.00
C ALA A 56 -15.98 -1.57 -5.27
N SER A 57 -16.25 -2.66 -5.99
CA SER A 57 -16.77 -3.86 -5.34
C SER A 57 -15.73 -4.48 -4.41
N ALA A 58 -16.13 -4.80 -3.18
CA ALA A 58 -15.31 -5.54 -2.23
C ALA A 58 -15.33 -7.05 -2.48
N MET A 59 -16.30 -7.56 -3.25
CA MET A 59 -16.57 -8.99 -3.45
C MET A 59 -17.00 -9.30 -4.89
N ASP A 60 -16.97 -10.58 -5.28
CA ASP A 60 -17.61 -11.04 -6.51
C ASP A 60 -19.11 -11.23 -6.28
N GLY A 61 -19.94 -10.71 -7.18
CA GLY A 61 -21.39 -10.78 -6.99
C GLY A 61 -22.19 -9.96 -7.99
N PHE A 62 -23.24 -9.29 -7.50
CA PHE A 62 -24.11 -8.45 -8.29
C PHE A 62 -24.24 -7.06 -7.68
N ALA A 63 -23.91 -6.03 -8.45
CA ALA A 63 -24.14 -4.62 -8.11
C ALA A 63 -25.57 -4.21 -8.47
N PHE A 64 -26.22 -3.47 -7.58
CA PHE A 64 -27.57 -2.93 -7.77
C PHE A 64 -27.77 -1.68 -6.89
N ALA A 65 -28.88 -0.98 -7.07
CA ALA A 65 -29.32 0.08 -6.15
C ALA A 65 -30.10 -0.55 -4.99
N ALA A 66 -29.66 -0.35 -3.75
CA ALA A 66 -30.29 -0.93 -2.57
C ALA A 66 -31.78 -0.55 -2.46
N ASP A 67 -32.13 0.68 -2.86
CA ASP A 67 -33.49 1.20 -2.85
C ASP A 67 -34.44 0.39 -3.76
N ALA A 68 -33.92 -0.25 -4.82
CA ALA A 68 -34.70 -1.15 -5.67
C ALA A 68 -35.21 -2.39 -4.91
N THR A 69 -34.64 -2.70 -3.75
CA THR A 69 -35.05 -3.82 -2.90
C THR A 69 -35.89 -3.42 -1.70
N ALA A 70 -36.20 -2.13 -1.52
CA ALA A 70 -36.86 -1.60 -0.32
C ALA A 70 -38.22 -2.24 0.00
N ALA A 71 -38.98 -2.63 -1.02
CA ALA A 71 -40.29 -3.28 -0.88
C ALA A 71 -40.23 -4.81 -0.76
N ALA A 72 -39.04 -5.42 -0.82
CA ALA A 72 -38.90 -6.88 -0.82
C ALA A 72 -39.28 -7.47 0.55
N THR A 73 -40.15 -8.48 0.53
CA THR A 73 -40.49 -9.30 1.70
C THR A 73 -40.50 -10.78 1.33
N ALA A 74 -40.58 -11.66 2.33
CA ALA A 74 -40.60 -13.11 2.07
C ALA A 74 -41.83 -13.53 1.24
N GLN A 75 -42.96 -12.83 1.41
CA GLN A 75 -44.22 -13.09 0.70
C GLN A 75 -44.30 -12.35 -0.64
N MET A 76 -43.58 -11.22 -0.76
CA MET A 76 -43.56 -10.37 -1.95
C MET A 76 -42.11 -10.09 -2.33
N PRO A 77 -41.41 -11.06 -2.97
CA PRO A 77 -40.03 -10.87 -3.38
C PRO A 77 -39.93 -9.88 -4.55
N VAL A 78 -38.84 -9.11 -4.57
CA VAL A 78 -38.49 -8.24 -5.70
C VAL A 78 -37.51 -8.97 -6.60
N ALA A 79 -37.70 -8.85 -7.92
CA ALA A 79 -36.80 -9.41 -8.92
C ALA A 79 -36.21 -8.30 -9.79
N LEU A 80 -34.88 -8.17 -9.80
CA LEU A 80 -34.15 -7.22 -10.63
C LEU A 80 -33.62 -7.94 -11.87
N ALA A 81 -33.82 -7.37 -13.05
CA ALA A 81 -33.29 -7.95 -14.29
C ALA A 81 -31.76 -7.91 -14.26
N ILE A 82 -31.11 -9.05 -14.56
CA ILE A 82 -29.65 -9.11 -14.67
C ILE A 82 -29.26 -8.67 -16.07
N ALA A 83 -28.44 -7.61 -16.16
CA ALA A 83 -27.97 -7.05 -17.41
C ALA A 83 -26.47 -6.76 -17.34
N GLY A 84 -25.82 -6.68 -18.51
CA GLY A 84 -24.41 -6.30 -18.63
C GLY A 84 -23.46 -7.14 -17.77
N GLU A 85 -22.24 -6.63 -17.60
CA GLU A 85 -21.25 -7.15 -16.66
C GLU A 85 -20.15 -6.09 -16.43
N TYR A 86 -19.63 -6.01 -15.21
CA TYR A 86 -18.58 -5.07 -14.81
C TYR A 86 -17.37 -5.84 -14.25
N ARG A 87 -16.24 -5.70 -14.93
CA ARG A 87 -14.98 -6.37 -14.57
C ARG A 87 -13.93 -5.34 -14.14
N ALA A 88 -13.00 -5.77 -13.30
CA ALA A 88 -11.84 -4.96 -12.92
C ALA A 88 -11.08 -4.49 -14.19
N GLY A 89 -10.52 -3.28 -14.11
CA GLY A 89 -9.77 -2.67 -15.21
C GLY A 89 -10.62 -2.02 -16.32
N HIS A 90 -11.94 -2.17 -16.30
CA HIS A 90 -12.83 -1.54 -17.29
C HIS A 90 -13.48 -0.26 -16.75
N SER A 91 -13.80 0.66 -17.65
CA SER A 91 -14.61 1.83 -17.32
C SER A 91 -16.05 1.43 -16.99
N SER A 92 -16.63 2.06 -15.99
CA SER A 92 -18.03 1.87 -15.61
C SER A 92 -18.94 2.67 -16.55
N THR A 93 -20.01 2.05 -17.04
CA THR A 93 -21.11 2.70 -17.75
C THR A 93 -22.29 3.00 -16.81
N ALA A 94 -23.27 3.74 -17.31
CA ALA A 94 -24.48 4.02 -16.55
C ALA A 94 -25.32 2.76 -16.36
N ALA A 95 -25.83 2.55 -15.14
CA ALA A 95 -26.79 1.50 -14.87
C ALA A 95 -28.18 1.88 -15.40
N ILE A 96 -28.92 0.87 -15.83
CA ILE A 96 -30.37 0.93 -16.05
C ILE A 96 -31.02 0.89 -14.67
N PRO A 97 -31.88 1.86 -14.33
CA PRO A 97 -32.59 1.86 -13.05
C PRO A 97 -33.35 0.55 -12.82
N GLY A 98 -33.18 -0.04 -11.62
CA GLY A 98 -33.85 -1.30 -11.25
C GLY A 98 -33.24 -2.57 -11.83
N ALA A 99 -32.08 -2.49 -12.51
CA ALA A 99 -31.33 -3.67 -12.94
C ALA A 99 -30.22 -4.06 -11.94
N ALA A 100 -29.77 -5.30 -12.04
CA ALA A 100 -28.61 -5.82 -11.32
C ALA A 100 -27.51 -6.23 -12.31
N TYR A 101 -26.25 -6.07 -11.90
CA TYR A 101 -25.08 -6.22 -12.76
C TYR A 101 -24.08 -7.18 -12.16
N PRO A 102 -23.72 -8.30 -12.82
CA PRO A 102 -22.59 -9.11 -12.39
C PRO A 102 -21.35 -8.22 -12.27
N ILE A 103 -20.66 -8.32 -11.14
CA ILE A 103 -19.51 -7.47 -10.81
C ILE A 103 -18.40 -8.31 -10.17
N SER A 104 -17.15 -8.07 -10.59
CA SER A 104 -15.99 -8.68 -9.94
C SER A 104 -15.39 -7.78 -8.86
N THR A 105 -14.65 -8.38 -7.94
CA THR A 105 -13.86 -7.71 -6.91
C THR A 105 -12.92 -6.67 -7.54
N GLY A 106 -12.88 -5.47 -6.96
CA GLY A 106 -12.08 -4.35 -7.45
C GLY A 106 -12.63 -3.66 -8.70
N ALA A 107 -13.73 -4.14 -9.30
CA ALA A 107 -14.38 -3.43 -10.38
C ALA A 107 -15.04 -2.14 -9.88
N ARG A 108 -15.03 -1.11 -10.73
CA ARG A 108 -15.71 0.15 -10.45
C ARG A 108 -17.22 -0.07 -10.42
N MET A 109 -17.89 0.49 -9.42
CA MET A 109 -19.35 0.42 -9.31
C MET A 109 -20.04 1.07 -10.53
N PRO A 110 -21.10 0.44 -11.08
CA PRO A 110 -22.00 1.06 -12.07
C PRO A 110 -22.57 2.38 -11.55
N ILE A 111 -22.70 3.40 -12.41
CA ILE A 111 -23.32 4.67 -11.97
C ILE A 111 -24.79 4.39 -11.63
N GLY A 112 -25.18 4.70 -10.39
CA GLY A 112 -26.52 4.44 -9.86
C GLY A 112 -26.63 3.15 -9.05
N CYS A 113 -25.57 2.36 -8.92
CA CYS A 113 -25.50 1.25 -7.97
C CYS A 113 -24.68 1.64 -6.74
N ASP A 114 -25.12 1.18 -5.58
CA ASP A 114 -24.57 1.53 -4.27
C ASP A 114 -24.32 0.32 -3.36
N THR A 115 -24.73 -0.88 -3.79
CA THR A 115 -24.62 -2.11 -3.00
C THR A 115 -24.26 -3.30 -3.88
N VAL A 116 -23.52 -4.25 -3.30
CA VAL A 116 -23.20 -5.54 -3.92
C VAL A 116 -23.68 -6.70 -3.02
N ILE A 117 -24.42 -7.65 -3.61
CA ILE A 117 -24.70 -8.95 -2.97
C ILE A 117 -23.73 -9.99 -3.53
N THR A 118 -23.15 -10.80 -2.66
CA THR A 118 -22.15 -11.79 -3.09
C THR A 118 -22.79 -12.92 -3.90
N THR A 119 -22.00 -13.56 -4.75
CA THR A 119 -22.45 -14.68 -5.59
C THR A 119 -23.06 -15.81 -4.76
N GLU A 120 -22.52 -16.09 -3.58
CA GLU A 120 -22.98 -17.16 -2.68
C GLU A 120 -24.34 -16.86 -2.04
N ARG A 121 -24.69 -15.57 -1.88
CA ARG A 121 -25.97 -15.13 -1.33
C ARG A 121 -27.01 -14.85 -2.41
N ALA A 122 -26.55 -14.63 -3.64
CA ALA A 122 -27.42 -14.30 -4.76
C ALA A 122 -28.37 -15.46 -5.09
N ARG A 123 -29.65 -15.12 -5.27
CA ARG A 123 -30.66 -16.06 -5.78
C ARG A 123 -31.03 -15.64 -7.18
N VAL A 124 -30.58 -16.40 -8.17
CA VAL A 124 -30.85 -16.13 -9.58
C VAL A 124 -31.90 -17.09 -10.10
N ILE A 125 -32.92 -16.55 -10.76
CA ILE A 125 -33.92 -17.33 -11.49
C ILE A 125 -33.86 -16.98 -12.98
N GLU A 126 -34.35 -17.88 -13.81
CA GLU A 126 -34.52 -17.65 -15.25
C GLU A 126 -36.00 -17.74 -15.61
N LYS A 127 -36.49 -16.74 -16.34
CA LYS A 127 -37.87 -16.69 -16.84
C LYS A 127 -37.86 -16.20 -18.28
N SER A 128 -38.41 -17.01 -19.19
CA SER A 128 -38.50 -16.67 -20.62
C SER A 128 -37.14 -16.31 -21.24
N GLY A 129 -36.06 -16.98 -20.84
CA GLY A 129 -34.69 -16.74 -21.33
C GLY A 129 -33.98 -15.52 -20.72
N GLN A 130 -34.62 -14.81 -19.79
CA GLN A 130 -34.02 -13.68 -19.06
C GLN A 130 -33.72 -14.07 -17.62
N ARG A 131 -32.53 -13.69 -17.13
CA ARG A 131 -32.12 -13.93 -15.75
C ARG A 131 -32.51 -12.77 -14.84
N PHE A 132 -32.92 -13.10 -13.62
CA PHE A 132 -33.32 -12.14 -12.59
C PHE A 132 -32.66 -12.48 -11.25
N LEU A 133 -32.21 -11.45 -10.55
CA LEU A 133 -31.73 -11.52 -9.18
C LEU A 133 -32.91 -11.27 -8.23
N VAL A 134 -33.16 -12.21 -7.31
CA VAL A 134 -34.36 -12.21 -6.48
C VAL A 134 -34.03 -11.90 -5.02
N PHE A 135 -34.72 -10.92 -4.46
CA PHE A 135 -34.59 -10.47 -3.09
C PHE A 135 -35.87 -10.75 -2.31
N HIS A 136 -35.74 -11.33 -1.12
CA HIS A 136 -36.86 -11.66 -0.22
C HIS A 136 -36.88 -10.77 1.03
N MET A 137 -35.94 -9.82 1.10
CA MET A 137 -35.83 -8.80 2.12
C MET A 137 -35.03 -7.62 1.53
N PRO A 138 -35.17 -6.41 2.08
CA PRO A 138 -34.36 -5.27 1.62
C PRO A 138 -32.89 -5.49 1.94
N GLU A 139 -32.01 -5.06 1.05
CA GLU A 139 -30.56 -5.00 1.31
C GLU A 139 -30.14 -3.60 1.79
N THR A 140 -29.03 -3.56 2.53
CA THR A 140 -28.50 -2.33 3.11
C THR A 140 -27.62 -1.60 2.10
N ILE A 141 -27.75 -0.27 2.02
CA ILE A 141 -26.88 0.59 1.21
C ILE A 141 -25.41 0.43 1.60
N GLY A 142 -24.50 0.45 0.60
CA GLY A 142 -23.05 0.42 0.82
C GLY A 142 -22.47 -0.95 1.16
N ARG A 143 -23.29 -2.01 1.25
CA ARG A 143 -22.80 -3.33 1.60
C ARG A 143 -21.87 -3.88 0.51
N ASN A 144 -20.71 -4.39 0.92
CA ASN A 144 -19.66 -4.92 0.04
C ASN A 144 -19.15 -3.91 -1.00
N VAL A 145 -19.18 -2.61 -0.67
CA VAL A 145 -18.59 -1.55 -1.48
C VAL A 145 -17.44 -0.93 -0.70
N ARG A 146 -16.28 -0.82 -1.34
CA ARG A 146 -15.17 0.00 -0.85
C ARG A 146 -15.34 1.41 -1.38
N CYS A 147 -15.48 2.38 -0.50
CA CYS A 147 -15.75 3.76 -0.88
C CYS A 147 -14.49 4.43 -1.42
N GLN A 148 -14.66 5.40 -2.32
CA GLN A 148 -13.56 6.24 -2.77
C GLN A 148 -12.90 6.93 -1.57
N GLY A 149 -11.57 6.83 -1.48
CA GLY A 149 -10.78 7.45 -0.43
C GLY A 149 -10.91 6.82 0.95
N GLU A 150 -11.50 5.62 1.05
CA GLU A 150 -11.66 4.92 2.33
C GLU A 150 -10.32 4.59 3.02
N ASP A 151 -9.27 4.27 2.25
CA ASP A 151 -7.93 4.00 2.80
C ASP A 151 -7.16 5.31 3.03
N ALA A 152 -7.19 6.20 2.04
CA ALA A 152 -6.59 7.52 2.10
C ALA A 152 -7.28 8.48 1.14
N GLN A 153 -7.57 9.68 1.60
CA GLN A 153 -8.03 10.78 0.76
C GLN A 153 -6.83 11.58 0.24
N VAL A 154 -6.99 12.27 -0.88
CA VAL A 154 -6.02 13.27 -1.36
C VAL A 154 -5.61 14.21 -0.22
N GLY A 155 -4.31 14.38 -0.03
CA GLY A 155 -3.76 15.26 1.00
C GLY A 155 -3.66 14.63 2.39
N ALA A 156 -4.07 13.37 2.59
CA ALA A 156 -3.83 12.66 3.84
C ALA A 156 -2.32 12.50 4.08
N LEU A 157 -1.87 12.81 5.30
CA LEU A 157 -0.49 12.60 5.73
C LEU A 157 -0.19 11.09 5.82
N VAL A 158 0.86 10.64 5.12
CA VAL A 158 1.27 9.24 5.04
C VAL A 158 2.51 8.99 5.89
N LEU A 159 3.54 9.83 5.73
CA LEU A 159 4.78 9.76 6.52
C LEU A 159 5.21 11.16 6.92
N THR A 160 5.86 11.25 8.09
CA THR A 160 6.51 12.45 8.59
C THR A 160 8.03 12.40 8.39
N PRO A 161 8.75 13.52 8.48
CA PRO A 161 10.21 13.55 8.45
C PRO A 161 10.85 12.63 9.50
N GLY A 162 11.99 12.05 9.16
CA GLY A 162 12.75 11.20 10.08
C GLY A 162 12.17 9.81 10.27
N GLN A 163 11.26 9.37 9.41
CA GLN A 163 10.77 7.99 9.38
C GLN A 163 11.54 7.16 8.37
N ARG A 164 11.84 5.91 8.75
CA ARG A 164 12.49 4.97 7.84
C ARG A 164 11.47 4.38 6.88
N ILE A 165 11.77 4.43 5.58
CA ILE A 165 10.89 3.93 4.53
C ILE A 165 11.00 2.40 4.45
N THR A 166 9.92 1.72 4.87
CA THR A 166 9.79 0.26 4.85
C THR A 166 9.12 -0.22 3.55
N ALA A 167 9.13 -1.53 3.30
CA ALA A 167 8.40 -2.10 2.15
C ALA A 167 6.89 -1.81 2.21
N GLU A 168 6.30 -1.80 3.42
CA GLU A 168 4.91 -1.42 3.64
C GLU A 168 4.66 0.04 3.25
N ALA A 169 5.53 0.94 3.69
CA ALA A 169 5.44 2.36 3.33
C ALA A 169 5.57 2.58 1.82
N ILE A 170 6.46 1.84 1.14
CA ILE A 170 6.54 1.85 -0.33
C ILE A 170 5.20 1.44 -0.95
N GLY A 171 4.59 0.35 -0.47
CA GLY A 171 3.30 -0.13 -0.97
C GLY A 171 2.17 0.89 -0.77
N ALA A 172 2.11 1.53 0.39
CA ALA A 172 1.15 2.58 0.69
C ALA A 172 1.35 3.80 -0.22
N LEU A 173 2.56 4.37 -0.26
CA LEU A 173 2.90 5.53 -1.09
C LEU A 173 2.61 5.28 -2.58
N ALA A 174 2.95 4.10 -3.10
CA ALA A 174 2.64 3.71 -4.48
C ALA A 174 1.11 3.67 -4.72
N SER A 175 0.36 3.06 -3.80
CA SER A 175 -1.10 2.97 -3.89
C SER A 175 -1.73 4.37 -3.88
N TYR A 176 -1.18 5.27 -3.06
CA TYR A 176 -1.62 6.66 -2.90
C TYR A 176 -1.06 7.62 -3.97
N GLY A 177 -0.37 7.11 -4.98
CA GLY A 177 0.04 7.87 -6.16
C GLY A 177 1.31 8.71 -6.00
N VAL A 178 2.12 8.46 -4.98
CA VAL A 178 3.41 9.14 -4.78
C VAL A 178 4.48 8.46 -5.65
N SER A 179 5.12 9.23 -6.54
CA SER A 179 6.20 8.75 -7.43
C SER A 179 7.60 9.07 -6.92
N ASP A 180 7.72 10.17 -6.17
CA ASP A 180 8.99 10.76 -5.78
C ASP A 180 8.96 11.09 -4.29
N VAL A 181 10.06 10.82 -3.60
CA VAL A 181 10.13 10.87 -2.15
C VAL A 181 11.30 11.76 -1.71
N PRO A 182 11.07 12.81 -0.91
CA PRO A 182 12.12 13.58 -0.29
C PRO A 182 12.76 12.76 0.82
N VAL A 183 14.06 12.53 0.73
CA VAL A 183 14.83 11.72 1.66
C VAL A 183 16.11 12.41 2.09
N PHE A 184 16.59 12.06 3.27
CA PHE A 184 17.94 12.39 3.68
C PHE A 184 18.95 11.55 2.91
N ARG A 185 20.03 12.19 2.46
CA ARG A 185 21.18 11.54 1.85
C ARG A 185 21.82 10.59 2.86
N SER A 186 21.96 9.33 2.46
CA SER A 186 22.74 8.39 3.27
C SER A 186 24.19 8.87 3.37
N PRO A 187 24.78 8.93 4.59
CA PRO A 187 26.19 9.22 4.73
C PRO A 187 26.98 8.15 3.97
N GLY A 188 27.76 8.55 2.95
CA GLY A 188 28.62 7.61 2.25
C GLY A 188 29.64 7.06 3.25
N SER A 189 29.59 5.76 3.55
CA SER A 189 30.59 5.14 4.42
C SER A 189 31.88 4.95 3.63
N ARG A 190 32.84 5.87 3.83
CA ARG A 190 34.20 5.68 3.34
C ARG A 190 34.99 4.95 4.42
N SER A 191 35.11 3.64 4.29
CA SER A 191 35.95 2.85 5.18
C SER A 191 37.42 3.09 4.82
N PHE A 192 38.14 3.77 5.69
CA PHE A 192 39.59 3.86 5.62
C PHE A 192 40.18 2.73 6.46
N ARG A 193 40.95 1.83 5.82
CA ARG A 193 41.69 0.79 6.50
C ARG A 193 43.13 1.24 6.69
N PRO A 194 43.60 1.47 7.93
CA PRO A 194 45.03 1.71 8.15
C PRO A 194 45.82 0.47 7.73
N VAL A 195 46.88 0.67 6.94
CA VAL A 195 47.85 -0.38 6.62
C VAL A 195 48.70 -0.61 7.87
N THR A 196 48.23 -1.51 8.72
CA THR A 196 49.05 -2.11 9.79
C THR A 196 48.76 -3.61 9.80
N SER A 197 49.66 -4.33 9.14
CA SER A 197 49.89 -5.79 9.15
C SER A 197 48.72 -6.69 9.60
N TRP A 198 47.87 -7.07 8.65
CA TRP A 198 47.25 -8.40 8.68
C TRP A 198 47.67 -9.14 7.41
N ALA A 199 48.81 -9.83 7.50
CA ALA A 199 49.24 -10.74 6.46
C ALA A 199 48.27 -11.93 6.45
N GLY A 200 47.42 -12.01 5.44
CA GLY A 200 46.63 -13.20 5.16
C GLY A 200 47.58 -14.39 5.09
N HIS A 201 47.37 -15.38 5.96
CA HIS A 201 48.12 -16.63 5.92
C HIS A 201 47.97 -17.25 4.51
N PRO A 202 49.05 -17.46 3.75
CA PRO A 202 48.97 -18.31 2.57
C PRO A 202 48.76 -19.74 3.06
N ARG A 203 47.67 -20.39 2.62
CA ARG A 203 47.48 -21.83 2.82
C ARG A 203 48.70 -22.54 2.23
N ARG A 204 49.49 -23.22 3.06
CA ARG A 204 50.51 -24.16 2.56
C ARG A 204 49.81 -25.21 1.70
N ALA A 205 50.15 -25.29 0.42
CA ALA A 205 49.78 -26.40 -0.43
C ALA A 205 50.45 -27.69 0.09
N PRO A 206 49.79 -28.86 0.05
CA PRO A 206 50.42 -30.12 0.44
C PRO A 206 51.50 -30.51 -0.58
N PHE A 207 52.66 -30.95 -0.08
CA PHE A 207 53.77 -31.52 -0.86
C PHE A 207 53.29 -32.74 -1.66
N PRO A 208 53.67 -32.90 -2.94
CA PRO A 208 53.46 -34.16 -3.65
C PRO A 208 54.52 -35.19 -3.20
N MET A 209 54.08 -36.39 -2.82
CA MET A 209 54.97 -37.53 -2.58
C MET A 209 55.52 -38.09 -3.91
N PRO A 210 56.80 -38.50 -3.99
CA PRO A 210 57.33 -39.15 -5.18
C PRO A 210 56.88 -40.62 -5.23
N MET A 211 56.35 -41.05 -6.37
CA MET A 211 56.13 -42.48 -6.66
C MET A 211 57.48 -43.16 -6.88
N ALA A 212 57.75 -44.21 -6.10
CA ALA A 212 58.84 -45.14 -6.36
C ALA A 212 58.46 -46.05 -7.55
N ARG A 213 59.48 -46.38 -8.36
CA ARG A 213 59.42 -47.23 -9.56
C ARG A 213 58.94 -48.65 -9.28
#